data_AF-A0A517U6M3-F1
#
_entry.id   AF-A0A517U6M3-F1
#
_cell.length_a   1.000
_cell.length_b   1.000
_cell.length_c   1.000
_cell.angle_alpha   90.00
_cell.angle_beta   90.00
_cell.angle_gamma   90.00
#
_symmetry.space_group_name_H-M   'P 1'
#
loop_
_entity.id
_entity.type
_entity.pdbx_description
1 polymer ?
#
loop_
_entity_poly.entity_id
_entity_poly.type
_entity_poly.pdbx_seq_one_letter_code
_entity_poly.pdbx_strand_id
1 'polypeptide(L)'
;MACLAAVGLCGLGPVQATEPNENFASATILEPGVLTVSDDLRQPPDTLLGSRDMFGDIEFVDDDGSPVGNGFASGLADVPTNSGTIRFAVTGTIDTGFDGSHGEAGTYEVFVQPYDLFGDPIDEFTVTQTMQAGVVDEFTFSDANWIGGSYDVYIDNLVEFEGFADVDFYTFTGLSAGAAFTAETLDPSSSGVDSLLGWFSSSGLLLESDDNGGSGALNALISGVVPANGQLTFAVTGTNDTTFAGDHLARGAYDLKLTLGGGGFAADFNNDGKVNALDLSAWKSAVGMTATGDADGDGDSDGADFLAWQRQFGSGVVSVGAVTAIPEPTTAVLILFGGACATAIGRLRQPPA
;
A
#
# COMPACT_ATOMS: atom_id res chain seq x y z
N MET A 1 41.49 28.14 19.36
CA MET A 1 40.99 28.30 17.98
C MET A 1 40.36 26.95 17.61
N ALA A 2 39.08 26.79 17.94
CA ALA A 2 38.36 25.54 17.70
C ALA A 2 37.92 25.51 16.24
N CYS A 3 38.33 24.48 15.52
CA CYS A 3 37.96 24.27 14.13
C CYS A 3 36.56 23.65 14.11
N LEU A 4 35.58 24.46 13.74
CA LEU A 4 34.21 24.02 13.46
C LEU A 4 34.26 23.26 12.13
N ALA A 5 34.21 21.93 12.18
CA ALA A 5 34.03 21.13 10.97
C ALA A 5 32.57 21.25 10.54
N ALA A 6 32.32 22.06 9.52
CA ALA A 6 31.07 22.03 8.77
C ALA A 6 30.97 20.66 8.09
N VAL A 7 30.05 19.82 8.56
CA VAL A 7 29.62 18.64 7.83
C VAL A 7 28.82 19.17 6.64
N GLY A 8 29.43 19.13 5.46
CA GLY A 8 28.75 19.47 4.22
C GLY A 8 27.60 18.50 3.99
N LEU A 9 26.40 19.05 3.79
CA LEU A 9 25.30 18.34 3.16
C LEU A 9 25.72 18.03 1.71
N CYS A 10 26.36 16.89 1.49
CA CYS A 10 26.25 16.22 0.19
C CYS A 10 24.78 15.82 0.08
N GLY A 11 24.08 16.31 -0.94
CA GLY A 11 22.77 15.79 -1.30
C GLY A 11 22.92 14.32 -1.62
N LEU A 12 22.56 13.47 -0.66
CA LEU A 12 22.37 12.05 -0.92
C LEU A 12 21.09 11.97 -1.74
N GLY A 13 21.19 11.44 -2.95
CA GLY A 13 20.01 10.98 -3.68
C GLY A 13 19.25 9.94 -2.85
N PRO A 14 18.04 9.58 -3.27
CA PRO A 14 17.25 8.61 -2.53
C PRO A 14 18.02 7.29 -2.38
N VAL A 15 17.83 6.66 -1.22
CA VAL A 15 18.36 5.31 -0.97
C VAL A 15 17.44 4.32 -1.69
N GLN A 16 18.01 3.37 -2.43
CA GLN A 16 17.22 2.27 -2.97
C GLN A 16 16.91 1.27 -1.86
N ALA A 17 15.67 0.82 -1.76
CA ALA A 17 15.26 -0.17 -0.78
C ALA A 17 15.97 -1.52 -0.98
N THR A 18 15.81 -2.41 -0.01
CA THR A 18 16.30 -3.79 -0.11
C THR A 18 15.15 -4.75 0.09
N GLU A 19 14.96 -5.64 -0.86
CA GLU A 19 13.96 -6.70 -0.81
C GLU A 19 14.46 -7.92 -0.01
N PRO A 20 13.56 -8.69 0.63
CA PRO A 20 12.11 -8.49 0.73
C PRO A 20 11.70 -7.47 1.81
N ASN A 21 10.67 -6.65 1.57
CA ASN A 21 10.13 -5.65 2.50
C ASN A 21 8.58 -5.66 2.62
N GLU A 22 7.94 -6.80 2.31
CA GLU A 22 6.52 -6.90 1.94
C GLU A 22 5.52 -6.96 3.09
N ASN A 23 6.01 -6.83 4.31
CA ASN A 23 5.16 -6.76 5.47
C ASN A 23 5.81 -5.95 6.59
N PHE A 24 5.00 -5.62 7.58
CA PHE A 24 5.46 -4.83 8.73
C PHE A 24 6.67 -5.44 9.46
N ALA A 25 6.85 -6.77 9.43
CA ALA A 25 7.96 -7.44 10.10
C ALA A 25 9.24 -7.48 9.25
N SER A 26 9.14 -7.44 7.92
CA SER A 26 10.27 -7.37 6.98
C SER A 26 10.64 -5.94 6.58
N ALA A 27 9.87 -4.93 7.01
CA ALA A 27 10.08 -3.53 6.68
C ALA A 27 11.56 -3.09 6.62
N THR A 28 11.94 -2.47 5.50
CA THR A 28 13.28 -1.90 5.31
C THR A 28 13.54 -0.82 6.37
N ILE A 29 14.52 -1.04 7.24
CA ILE A 29 14.91 -0.08 8.28
C ILE A 29 15.91 0.91 7.70
N LEU A 30 15.50 2.18 7.60
CA LEU A 30 16.32 3.25 7.06
C LEU A 30 17.20 3.86 8.16
N GLU A 31 18.49 4.03 7.85
CA GLU A 31 19.47 4.64 8.74
C GLU A 31 19.09 6.08 9.13
N PRO A 32 19.43 6.55 10.35
CA PRO A 32 19.15 7.91 10.79
C PRO A 32 19.64 8.97 9.80
N GLY A 33 18.74 9.86 9.39
CA GLY A 33 19.01 10.96 8.46
C GLY A 33 18.68 10.64 7.00
N VAL A 34 18.34 9.40 6.65
CA VAL A 34 17.71 9.07 5.37
C VAL A 34 16.27 9.59 5.39
N LEU A 35 15.92 10.42 4.41
CA LEU A 35 14.60 11.06 4.30
C LEU A 35 13.91 10.78 2.96
N THR A 36 14.55 10.03 2.07
CA THR A 36 13.93 9.59 0.82
C THR A 36 14.42 8.18 0.51
N VAL A 37 13.48 7.30 0.23
CA VAL A 37 13.71 5.95 -0.28
C VAL A 37 13.02 5.84 -1.64
N SER A 38 13.64 5.15 -2.58
CA SER A 38 13.08 4.82 -3.88
C SER A 38 12.88 3.33 -3.99
N ASP A 39 11.84 2.94 -4.73
CA ASP A 39 11.54 1.56 -5.07
C ASP A 39 10.64 1.45 -6.30
N ASP A 40 10.30 0.23 -6.70
CA ASP A 40 9.39 -0.06 -7.80
C ASP A 40 8.18 -0.88 -7.30
N LEU A 41 6.95 -0.39 -7.51
CA LEU A 41 5.78 -1.25 -7.38
C LEU A 41 5.79 -2.27 -8.53
N ARG A 42 5.90 -3.56 -8.19
CA ARG A 42 5.92 -4.67 -9.14
C ARG A 42 4.60 -5.43 -9.13
N GLN A 43 4.39 -6.20 -10.20
CA GLN A 43 3.25 -7.11 -10.32
C GLN A 43 3.74 -8.46 -10.85
N PRO A 44 3.16 -9.57 -10.38
CA PRO A 44 3.26 -10.86 -11.05
C PRO A 44 2.90 -10.73 -12.53
N PRO A 45 3.55 -11.48 -13.44
CA PRO A 45 3.12 -11.50 -14.84
C PRO A 45 1.72 -12.10 -14.96
N ASP A 46 0.84 -11.45 -15.72
CA ASP A 46 -0.46 -12.00 -16.13
C ASP A 46 -0.24 -12.85 -17.39
N THR A 47 -0.39 -14.17 -17.25
CA THR A 47 0.10 -15.13 -18.26
C THR A 47 -1.02 -15.65 -19.14
N LEU A 48 -0.71 -15.90 -20.40
CA LEU A 48 -1.56 -16.61 -21.35
C LEU A 48 -0.81 -17.87 -21.83
N LEU A 49 -1.43 -19.02 -21.68
CA LEU A 49 -0.86 -20.32 -22.03
C LEU A 49 -1.58 -20.90 -23.24
N GLY A 50 -0.82 -21.45 -24.17
CA GLY A 50 -1.35 -22.06 -25.38
C GLY A 50 -0.68 -23.38 -25.70
N SER A 51 -1.43 -24.48 -25.82
CA SER A 51 -0.88 -25.74 -26.30
C SER A 51 -0.60 -25.66 -27.81
N ARG A 52 0.47 -26.32 -28.26
CA ARG A 52 0.86 -26.39 -29.67
C ARG A 52 0.59 -27.77 -30.22
N ASP A 53 -0.10 -27.83 -31.36
CA ASP A 53 -0.34 -29.08 -32.08
C ASP A 53 0.94 -29.58 -32.81
N MET A 54 0.81 -30.66 -33.59
CA MET A 54 1.94 -31.21 -34.34
C MET A 54 2.47 -30.29 -35.45
N PHE A 55 1.67 -29.33 -35.92
CA PHE A 55 2.00 -28.35 -36.94
C PHE A 55 2.50 -27.02 -36.34
N GLY A 56 2.37 -26.85 -35.02
CA GLY A 56 2.75 -25.64 -34.29
C GLY A 56 1.60 -24.63 -34.13
N ASP A 57 0.39 -25.00 -34.54
CA ASP A 57 -0.79 -24.16 -34.34
C ASP A 57 -1.26 -24.24 -32.89
N ILE A 58 -1.85 -23.16 -32.39
CA ILE A 58 -2.45 -23.12 -31.05
C ILE A 58 -3.75 -23.94 -31.05
N GLU A 59 -3.91 -24.85 -30.09
CA GLU A 59 -5.09 -25.73 -29.99
C GLU A 59 -5.97 -25.40 -28.77
N PHE A 60 -5.38 -25.36 -27.58
CA PHE A 60 -6.05 -24.99 -26.34
C PHE A 60 -5.39 -23.73 -25.76
N VAL A 61 -6.18 -22.86 -25.15
CA VAL A 61 -5.73 -21.58 -24.58
C VAL A 61 -6.43 -21.36 -23.25
N ASP A 62 -5.68 -20.82 -22.30
CA ASP A 62 -6.16 -20.42 -20.98
C ASP A 62 -5.33 -19.25 -20.44
N ASP A 63 -5.96 -18.32 -19.71
CA ASP A 63 -5.35 -17.12 -19.12
C ASP A 63 -5.32 -17.13 -17.59
N ASP A 64 -6.32 -17.68 -16.91
CA ASP A 64 -6.46 -17.58 -15.45
C ASP A 64 -6.75 -18.91 -14.72
N GLY A 65 -6.66 -20.04 -15.42
CA GLY A 65 -7.07 -21.36 -14.95
C GLY A 65 -6.06 -22.08 -14.05
N SER A 66 -4.89 -21.48 -13.76
CA SER A 66 -3.89 -22.14 -12.91
C SER A 66 -4.36 -22.31 -11.46
N PRO A 67 -4.25 -23.51 -10.88
CA PRO A 67 -4.56 -23.72 -9.46
C PRO A 67 -3.44 -23.27 -8.50
N VAL A 68 -2.28 -22.86 -9.01
CA VAL A 68 -1.07 -22.53 -8.20
C VAL A 68 -0.65 -21.06 -8.27
N GLY A 69 -1.38 -20.20 -8.99
CA GLY A 69 -1.10 -18.75 -9.06
C GLY A 69 -2.08 -17.87 -8.30
N ASN A 70 -2.11 -16.58 -8.66
CA ASN A 70 -2.96 -15.55 -8.02
C ASN A 70 -4.28 -15.27 -8.75
N GLY A 71 -4.72 -16.14 -9.67
CA GLY A 71 -5.88 -15.90 -10.53
C GLY A 71 -5.58 -15.05 -11.78
N PHE A 72 -4.31 -14.72 -12.04
CA PHE A 72 -3.81 -14.19 -13.32
C PHE A 72 -2.77 -15.14 -13.96
N ALA A 73 -2.69 -16.37 -13.43
CA ALA A 73 -1.80 -17.39 -13.93
C ALA A 73 -2.60 -18.42 -14.73
N SER A 74 -2.06 -18.81 -15.86
CA SER A 74 -2.71 -19.68 -16.83
C SER A 74 -2.42 -21.15 -16.59
N GLY A 75 -3.35 -22.02 -16.97
CA GLY A 75 -3.25 -23.45 -16.75
C GLY A 75 -4.08 -24.26 -17.75
N LEU A 76 -3.49 -25.33 -18.27
CA LEU A 76 -4.20 -26.29 -19.12
C LEU A 76 -4.14 -27.68 -18.51
N ALA A 77 -5.28 -28.37 -18.48
CA ALA A 77 -5.40 -29.73 -18.00
C ALA A 77 -5.85 -30.68 -19.11
N ASP A 78 -5.50 -31.95 -18.98
CA ASP A 78 -5.91 -33.03 -19.89
C ASP A 78 -5.52 -32.79 -21.36
N VAL A 79 -4.42 -32.08 -21.63
CA VAL A 79 -3.99 -31.79 -23.00
C VAL A 79 -3.38 -33.03 -23.63
N PRO A 80 -3.82 -33.49 -24.82
CA PRO A 80 -3.24 -34.66 -25.46
C PRO A 80 -1.76 -34.47 -25.83
N THR A 81 -0.96 -35.50 -25.61
CA THR A 81 0.42 -35.52 -26.11
C THR A 81 0.46 -35.82 -27.62
N ASN A 82 1.45 -35.25 -28.31
CA ASN A 82 1.65 -35.45 -29.75
C ASN A 82 2.70 -36.54 -30.00
N SER A 83 2.29 -37.81 -29.89
CA SER A 83 3.20 -38.97 -30.02
C SER A 83 4.36 -38.94 -29.03
N GLY A 84 4.07 -38.63 -27.76
CA GLY A 84 5.06 -38.54 -26.69
C GLY A 84 5.77 -37.19 -26.60
N THR A 85 5.35 -36.21 -27.39
CA THR A 85 5.85 -34.84 -27.33
C THR A 85 4.82 -33.91 -26.70
N ILE A 86 5.27 -33.09 -25.77
CA ILE A 86 4.53 -31.98 -25.16
C ILE A 86 5.07 -30.68 -25.76
N ARG A 87 4.17 -29.79 -26.21
CA ARG A 87 4.52 -28.46 -26.71
C ARG A 87 3.49 -27.45 -26.26
N PHE A 88 3.96 -26.33 -25.76
CA PHE A 88 3.13 -25.20 -25.40
C PHE A 88 3.96 -23.92 -25.42
N ALA A 89 3.25 -22.80 -25.46
CA ALA A 89 3.81 -21.47 -25.43
C ALA A 89 3.21 -20.71 -24.24
N VAL A 90 4.03 -19.92 -23.55
CA VAL A 90 3.60 -18.97 -22.52
C VAL A 90 3.89 -17.56 -23.02
N THR A 91 2.92 -16.68 -22.92
CA THR A 91 3.03 -15.26 -23.25
C THR A 91 2.27 -14.43 -22.23
N GLY A 92 2.23 -13.11 -22.38
CA GLY A 92 1.41 -12.24 -21.55
C GLY A 92 -0.04 -12.17 -22.00
N THR A 93 -0.94 -11.77 -21.09
CA THR A 93 -2.33 -11.45 -21.44
C THR A 93 -2.43 -10.46 -22.61
N ILE A 94 -3.58 -10.44 -23.28
CA ILE A 94 -3.87 -9.70 -24.53
C ILE A 94 -3.19 -10.29 -25.79
N ASP A 95 -2.07 -11.01 -25.69
CA ASP A 95 -1.40 -11.65 -26.84
C ASP A 95 -2.11 -12.94 -27.32
N THR A 96 -3.38 -12.82 -27.67
CA THR A 96 -4.20 -13.93 -28.20
C THR A 96 -3.66 -14.56 -29.49
N GLY A 97 -2.73 -13.87 -30.17
CA GLY A 97 -2.06 -14.36 -31.37
C GLY A 97 -0.80 -15.18 -31.09
N PHE A 98 -0.29 -15.16 -29.85
CA PHE A 98 1.03 -15.71 -29.49
C PHE A 98 2.11 -15.20 -30.45
N ASP A 99 2.13 -13.89 -30.70
CA ASP A 99 3.09 -13.20 -31.57
C ASP A 99 4.02 -12.21 -30.84
N GLY A 100 3.89 -12.15 -29.50
CA GLY A 100 4.64 -11.27 -28.62
C GLY A 100 3.92 -9.94 -28.37
N SER A 101 2.64 -9.77 -28.74
CA SER A 101 1.93 -8.49 -28.56
C SER A 101 1.44 -8.25 -27.12
N HIS A 102 2.34 -8.34 -26.13
CA HIS A 102 2.08 -8.08 -24.71
C HIS A 102 3.18 -7.22 -24.05
N GLY A 103 2.82 -6.57 -22.94
CA GLY A 103 3.73 -5.79 -22.09
C GLY A 103 4.18 -6.50 -20.81
N GLU A 104 3.68 -7.71 -20.55
CA GLU A 104 3.95 -8.47 -19.33
C GLU A 104 5.42 -8.89 -19.22
N ALA A 105 5.92 -8.89 -17.97
CA ALA A 105 7.28 -9.31 -17.64
C ALA A 105 7.32 -9.80 -16.19
N GLY A 106 8.25 -10.70 -15.88
CA GLY A 106 8.44 -11.24 -14.54
C GLY A 106 8.79 -12.72 -14.55
N THR A 107 9.26 -13.23 -13.43
CA THR A 107 9.60 -14.64 -13.29
C THR A 107 8.36 -15.47 -12.95
N TYR A 108 8.23 -16.62 -13.60
CA TYR A 108 7.18 -17.61 -13.36
C TYR A 108 7.78 -19.02 -13.35
N GLU A 109 7.09 -19.96 -12.73
CA GLU A 109 7.44 -21.38 -12.73
C GLU A 109 6.36 -22.17 -13.46
N VAL A 110 6.80 -23.04 -14.35
CA VAL A 110 5.94 -23.96 -15.09
C VAL A 110 5.96 -25.31 -14.41
N PHE A 111 4.81 -25.84 -14.02
CA PHE A 111 4.62 -27.19 -13.50
C PHE A 111 4.03 -28.06 -14.61
N VAL A 112 4.70 -29.16 -14.97
CA VAL A 112 4.20 -30.09 -16.00
C VAL A 112 4.06 -31.48 -15.40
N GLN A 113 2.85 -32.05 -15.53
CA GLN A 113 2.55 -33.42 -15.11
C GLN A 113 2.03 -34.25 -16.29
N PRO A 114 2.87 -35.07 -16.92
CA PRO A 114 2.45 -36.04 -17.93
C PRO A 114 1.74 -37.25 -17.30
N TYR A 115 0.70 -37.73 -18.01
CA TYR A 115 -0.05 -38.94 -17.68
C TYR A 115 0.08 -39.96 -18.81
N ASP A 116 -0.07 -41.24 -18.49
CA ASP A 116 -0.17 -42.29 -19.51
C ASP A 116 -1.57 -42.37 -20.15
N LEU A 117 -1.77 -43.33 -21.06
CA LEU A 117 -3.06 -43.58 -21.73
C LEU A 117 -4.20 -43.95 -20.76
N PHE A 118 -3.88 -44.38 -19.53
CA PHE A 118 -4.85 -44.74 -18.50
C PHE A 118 -5.16 -43.58 -17.55
N GLY A 119 -4.46 -42.45 -17.70
CA GLY A 119 -4.60 -41.27 -16.84
C GLY A 119 -3.78 -41.39 -15.55
N ASP A 120 -2.83 -42.32 -15.47
CA ASP A 120 -1.93 -42.42 -14.32
C ASP A 120 -0.75 -41.45 -14.51
N PRO A 121 -0.35 -40.65 -13.49
CA PRO A 121 0.79 -39.75 -13.60
C PRO A 121 2.09 -40.57 -13.71
N ILE A 122 2.92 -40.21 -14.67
CA ILE A 122 4.15 -40.96 -15.01
C ILE A 122 5.43 -40.14 -14.91
N ASP A 123 5.32 -38.82 -14.85
CA ASP A 123 6.45 -37.91 -14.63
C ASP A 123 5.95 -36.61 -13.97
N GLU A 124 6.87 -35.81 -13.45
CA GLU A 124 6.61 -34.48 -12.90
C GLU A 124 7.90 -33.67 -12.96
N PHE A 125 7.83 -32.47 -13.52
CA PHE A 125 8.97 -31.56 -13.54
C PHE A 125 8.52 -30.10 -13.56
N THR A 126 9.43 -29.21 -13.15
CA THR A 126 9.23 -27.77 -13.19
C THR A 126 10.31 -27.05 -13.98
N VAL A 127 9.95 -25.89 -14.52
CA VAL A 127 10.88 -24.98 -15.20
C VAL A 127 10.61 -23.55 -14.77
N THR A 128 11.60 -22.91 -14.13
CA THR A 128 11.57 -21.47 -13.88
C THR A 128 11.97 -20.72 -15.15
N GLN A 129 11.22 -19.69 -15.51
CA GLN A 129 11.47 -18.84 -16.66
C GLN A 129 11.16 -17.37 -16.34
N THR A 130 11.82 -16.44 -17.02
CA THR A 130 11.53 -15.01 -16.90
C THR A 130 10.90 -14.50 -18.18
N MET A 131 9.63 -14.12 -18.10
CA MET A 131 8.90 -13.49 -19.20
C MET A 131 9.49 -12.10 -19.48
N GLN A 132 9.70 -11.82 -20.76
CA GLN A 132 10.08 -10.48 -21.23
C GLN A 132 8.95 -9.91 -22.06
N ALA A 133 8.69 -8.60 -21.90
CA ALA A 133 7.72 -7.91 -22.74
C ALA A 133 8.08 -8.09 -24.22
N GLY A 134 7.10 -8.42 -25.05
CA GLY A 134 7.33 -8.63 -26.48
C GLY A 134 7.73 -10.07 -26.87
N VAL A 135 7.78 -11.03 -25.94
CA VAL A 135 8.38 -12.35 -26.15
C VAL A 135 7.44 -13.48 -25.78
N VAL A 136 7.30 -14.45 -26.68
CA VAL A 136 6.62 -15.72 -26.43
C VAL A 136 7.66 -16.77 -26.03
N ASP A 137 7.51 -17.35 -24.85
CA ASP A 137 8.33 -18.45 -24.36
C ASP A 137 7.80 -19.78 -24.90
N GLU A 138 8.64 -20.52 -25.63
CA GLU A 138 8.25 -21.79 -26.27
C GLU A 138 8.88 -22.98 -25.54
N PHE A 139 8.06 -23.97 -25.20
CA PHE A 139 8.46 -25.16 -24.47
C PHE A 139 8.24 -26.42 -25.31
N THR A 140 9.21 -27.34 -25.29
CA THR A 140 9.11 -28.63 -25.96
C THR A 140 9.81 -29.71 -25.16
N PHE A 141 9.06 -30.74 -24.78
CA PHE A 141 9.56 -31.90 -24.05
C PHE A 141 9.15 -33.17 -24.79
N SER A 142 9.91 -34.25 -24.64
CA SER A 142 9.57 -35.52 -25.27
C SER A 142 10.06 -36.72 -24.50
N ASP A 143 9.18 -37.71 -24.33
CA ASP A 143 9.50 -39.02 -23.79
C ASP A 143 8.62 -40.09 -24.48
N ALA A 144 9.17 -41.27 -24.73
CA ALA A 144 8.44 -42.36 -25.35
C ALA A 144 7.34 -42.94 -24.45
N ASN A 145 7.46 -42.80 -23.13
CA ASN A 145 6.45 -43.25 -22.16
C ASN A 145 5.19 -42.38 -22.19
N TRP A 146 5.27 -41.17 -22.74
CA TRP A 146 4.15 -40.25 -22.85
C TRP A 146 3.28 -40.52 -24.09
N ILE A 147 3.64 -41.47 -24.95
CA ILE A 147 2.91 -41.75 -26.20
C ILE A 147 1.46 -42.15 -25.90
N GLY A 148 0.52 -41.37 -26.44
CA GLY A 148 -0.91 -41.61 -26.29
C GLY A 148 -1.47 -41.18 -24.94
N GLY A 149 -0.67 -40.53 -24.10
CA GLY A 149 -1.09 -39.93 -22.85
C GLY A 149 -1.54 -38.48 -23.01
N SER A 150 -1.78 -37.83 -21.87
CA SER A 150 -2.08 -36.41 -21.74
C SER A 150 -1.06 -35.71 -20.83
N TYR A 151 -1.18 -34.40 -20.67
CA TYR A 151 -0.42 -33.66 -19.68
C TYR A 151 -1.25 -32.51 -19.12
N ASP A 152 -0.95 -32.16 -17.87
CA ASP A 152 -1.32 -30.89 -17.29
C ASP A 152 -0.11 -29.97 -17.31
N VAL A 153 -0.37 -28.68 -17.48
CA VAL A 153 0.61 -27.61 -17.35
C VAL A 153 -0.01 -26.45 -16.58
N TYR A 154 0.62 -26.06 -15.48
CA TYR A 154 0.15 -24.97 -14.62
C TYR A 154 1.27 -23.96 -14.40
N ILE A 155 0.93 -22.67 -14.43
CA ILE A 155 1.87 -21.58 -14.17
C ILE A 155 1.71 -21.08 -12.73
N ASP A 156 2.83 -20.94 -12.03
CA ASP A 156 2.94 -20.13 -10.81
C ASP A 156 3.64 -18.82 -11.17
N ASN A 157 2.91 -17.70 -11.12
CA ASN A 157 3.44 -16.37 -11.42
C ASN A 157 3.94 -15.63 -10.17
N LEU A 158 3.94 -16.26 -9.00
CA LEU A 158 4.29 -15.67 -7.71
C LEU A 158 5.72 -16.01 -7.26
N VAL A 159 6.58 -16.48 -8.17
CA VAL A 159 7.94 -16.95 -7.83
C VAL A 159 8.77 -15.89 -7.10
N GLU A 160 8.59 -14.63 -7.45
CA GLU A 160 9.30 -13.48 -6.84
C GLU A 160 8.46 -12.74 -5.80
N PHE A 161 7.30 -13.27 -5.42
CA PHE A 161 6.30 -12.56 -4.65
C PHE A 161 5.85 -13.36 -3.42
N GLU A 162 5.62 -12.70 -2.28
CA GLU A 162 5.04 -13.35 -1.09
C GLU A 162 3.50 -13.53 -1.20
N GLY A 163 3.03 -14.00 -2.36
CA GLY A 163 1.63 -14.40 -2.59
C GLY A 163 0.79 -13.45 -3.47
N PHE A 164 1.10 -12.15 -3.50
CA PHE A 164 0.38 -11.13 -4.27
C PHE A 164 1.35 -10.13 -4.90
N ALA A 165 0.84 -9.02 -5.46
CA ALA A 165 1.70 -7.96 -5.96
C ALA A 165 2.44 -7.22 -4.84
N ASP A 166 3.28 -6.28 -5.24
CA ASP A 166 4.30 -5.71 -4.37
C ASP A 166 3.74 -4.69 -3.37
N VAL A 167 4.08 -4.83 -2.10
CA VAL A 167 3.81 -3.79 -1.10
C VAL A 167 5.09 -3.54 -0.37
N ASP A 168 5.47 -2.30 -0.14
CA ASP A 168 6.77 -2.01 0.46
C ASP A 168 6.62 -1.36 1.82
N PHE A 169 7.21 -1.95 2.86
CA PHE A 169 7.26 -1.36 4.18
C PHE A 169 8.61 -0.71 4.48
N TYR A 170 8.57 0.53 4.99
CA TYR A 170 9.76 1.30 5.38
C TYR A 170 9.66 1.81 6.80
N THR A 171 10.75 1.70 7.56
CA THR A 171 10.86 2.33 8.89
C THR A 171 11.95 3.40 8.91
N PHE A 172 11.54 4.66 9.00
CA PHE A 172 12.44 5.79 9.24
C PHE A 172 12.83 5.86 10.71
N THR A 173 14.12 5.97 11.00
CA THR A 173 14.66 5.94 12.37
C THR A 173 15.42 7.21 12.76
N GLY A 174 15.69 7.37 14.06
CA GLY A 174 16.49 8.47 14.59
C GLY A 174 15.81 9.84 14.51
N LEU A 175 14.48 9.86 14.42
CA LEU A 175 13.68 11.07 14.30
C LEU A 175 13.49 11.73 15.68
N SER A 176 13.41 13.06 15.68
CA SER A 176 13.10 13.81 16.90
C SER A 176 11.64 13.59 17.30
N ALA A 177 11.39 12.88 18.41
CA ALA A 177 10.05 12.70 18.95
C ALA A 177 9.31 14.03 19.12
N GLY A 178 8.06 14.09 18.71
CA GLY A 178 7.24 15.29 18.75
C GLY A 178 7.45 16.27 17.60
N ALA A 179 8.41 16.01 16.69
CA ALA A 179 8.55 16.82 15.47
C ALA A 179 7.39 16.54 14.51
N ALA A 180 6.92 17.58 13.81
CA ALA A 180 5.98 17.42 12.71
C ALA A 180 6.69 16.80 11.49
N PHE A 181 5.94 16.01 10.72
CA PHE A 181 6.39 15.43 9.47
C PHE A 181 5.31 15.49 8.38
N THR A 182 5.74 15.45 7.13
CA THR A 182 4.94 14.98 5.99
C THR A 182 5.66 13.84 5.30
N ALA A 183 4.91 12.83 4.85
CA ALA A 183 5.40 11.72 4.04
C ALA A 183 4.61 11.72 2.74
N GLU A 184 5.31 11.81 1.61
CA GLU A 184 4.73 11.93 0.28
C GLU A 184 5.30 10.87 -0.66
N THR A 185 4.45 10.21 -1.44
CA THR A 185 4.88 9.41 -2.59
C THR A 185 5.02 10.30 -3.83
N LEU A 186 6.07 10.09 -4.61
CA LEU A 186 6.32 10.83 -5.85
C LEU A 186 6.51 9.83 -7.00
N ASP A 187 6.08 10.19 -8.21
CA ASP A 187 6.37 9.46 -9.45
C ASP A 187 7.58 10.09 -10.16
N PRO A 188 8.82 9.62 -9.89
CA PRO A 188 10.04 10.20 -10.47
C PRO A 188 10.13 9.97 -11.99
N SER A 189 9.37 9.02 -12.51
CA SER A 189 9.38 8.62 -13.92
C SER A 189 8.29 9.27 -14.75
N SER A 190 7.31 9.94 -14.11
CA SER A 190 6.08 10.41 -14.76
C SER A 190 5.35 9.29 -15.52
N SER A 191 5.41 8.06 -14.99
CA SER A 191 4.75 6.87 -15.51
C SER A 191 3.23 6.88 -15.29
N GLY A 192 2.76 7.71 -14.36
CA GLY A 192 1.37 7.70 -13.89
C GLY A 192 1.13 6.65 -12.80
N VAL A 193 2.17 6.28 -12.02
CA VAL A 193 2.01 5.45 -10.82
C VAL A 193 0.98 6.10 -9.90
N ASP A 194 -0.01 5.29 -9.50
CA ASP A 194 -1.10 5.67 -8.61
C ASP A 194 -0.96 4.86 -7.33
N SER A 195 -0.32 5.47 -6.34
CA SER A 195 0.10 4.82 -5.09
C SER A 195 -0.86 5.08 -3.96
N LEU A 196 -1.02 4.11 -3.07
CA LEU A 196 -1.62 4.25 -1.75
C LEU A 196 -0.52 4.21 -0.69
N LEU A 197 -0.49 5.24 0.16
CA LEU A 197 0.43 5.33 1.30
C LEU A 197 -0.33 5.01 2.59
N GLY A 198 0.27 4.19 3.45
CA GLY A 198 -0.24 3.89 4.79
C GLY A 198 0.78 4.21 5.87
N TRP A 199 0.34 4.82 6.98
CA TRP A 199 1.15 5.04 8.18
C TRP A 199 0.78 4.04 9.27
N PHE A 200 1.76 3.34 9.82
CA PHE A 200 1.56 2.28 10.81
C PHE A 200 2.15 2.63 12.18
N SER A 201 1.45 2.19 13.23
CA SER A 201 1.94 2.22 14.60
C SER A 201 3.09 1.24 14.82
N SER A 202 3.80 1.37 15.95
CA SER A 202 4.86 0.43 16.33
C SER A 202 4.39 -1.01 16.57
N SER A 203 3.08 -1.26 16.62
CA SER A 203 2.48 -2.60 16.73
C SER A 203 1.92 -3.13 15.41
N GLY A 204 2.12 -2.42 14.29
CA GLY A 204 1.59 -2.81 12.98
C GLY A 204 0.12 -2.48 12.74
N LEU A 205 -0.51 -1.69 13.60
CA LEU A 205 -1.86 -1.16 13.35
C LEU A 205 -1.77 0.03 12.38
N LEU A 206 -2.54 -0.01 11.29
CA LEU A 206 -2.73 1.13 10.37
C LEU A 206 -3.37 2.31 11.13
N LEU A 207 -2.71 3.46 11.08
CA LEU A 207 -3.13 4.72 11.72
C LEU A 207 -3.87 5.62 10.74
N GLU A 208 -3.34 5.75 9.53
CA GLU A 208 -3.84 6.64 8.48
C GLU A 208 -3.40 6.12 7.12
N SER A 209 -4.17 6.43 6.07
CA SER A 209 -3.83 6.10 4.69
C SER A 209 -4.33 7.19 3.76
N ASP A 210 -3.63 7.41 2.64
CA ASP A 210 -3.97 8.42 1.64
C ASP A 210 -3.50 7.97 0.25
N ASP A 211 -4.21 8.36 -0.81
CA ASP A 211 -3.91 8.00 -2.21
C ASP A 211 -3.76 9.22 -3.16
N ASN A 212 -4.19 10.42 -2.77
CA ASN A 212 -4.21 11.58 -3.68
C ASN A 212 -4.06 12.96 -3.00
N GLY A 213 -3.63 12.99 -1.74
CA GLY A 213 -3.45 14.22 -0.98
C GLY A 213 -2.18 15.02 -1.31
N GLY A 214 -1.31 14.51 -2.18
CA GLY A 214 0.01 15.04 -2.48
C GLY A 214 0.09 16.13 -3.55
N SER A 215 1.32 16.49 -3.92
CA SER A 215 1.60 17.58 -4.87
C SER A 215 1.29 17.24 -6.32
N GLY A 216 1.32 15.94 -6.66
CA GLY A 216 0.81 15.38 -7.91
C GLY A 216 -0.61 14.84 -7.75
N ALA A 217 -1.36 14.75 -8.85
CA ALA A 217 -2.76 14.31 -8.83
C ALA A 217 -2.98 12.86 -8.34
N LEU A 218 -1.91 12.05 -8.33
CA LEU A 218 -1.89 10.64 -7.93
C LEU A 218 -0.88 10.38 -6.80
N ASN A 219 -0.32 11.46 -6.21
CA ASN A 219 0.63 11.35 -5.13
C ASN A 219 -0.14 11.26 -3.81
N ALA A 220 0.26 10.35 -2.94
CA ALA A 220 -0.27 10.27 -1.59
C ALA A 220 0.52 11.21 -0.66
N LEU A 221 -0.15 11.77 0.35
CA LEU A 221 0.46 12.62 1.37
C LEU A 221 -0.15 12.36 2.74
N ILE A 222 0.67 11.90 3.68
CA ILE A 222 0.31 11.79 5.09
C ILE A 222 1.08 12.84 5.88
N SER A 223 0.42 13.44 6.87
CA SER A 223 1.02 14.42 7.78
C SER A 223 0.77 14.02 9.23
N GLY A 224 1.75 14.29 10.11
CA GLY A 224 1.62 13.84 11.48
C GLY A 224 2.74 14.32 12.40
N VAL A 225 2.87 13.65 13.54
CA VAL A 225 3.90 13.92 14.54
C VAL A 225 4.70 12.66 14.81
N VAL A 226 6.02 12.79 14.83
CA VAL A 226 6.94 11.70 15.15
C VAL A 226 6.61 11.14 16.55
N PRO A 227 6.31 9.84 16.68
CA PRO A 227 6.01 9.22 17.97
C PRO A 227 7.20 9.24 18.95
N ALA A 228 6.92 8.93 20.22
CA ALA A 228 7.91 8.98 21.30
C ALA A 228 9.12 8.04 21.10
N ASN A 229 8.98 7.01 20.27
CA ASN A 229 10.06 6.08 19.92
C ASN A 229 10.99 6.62 18.82
N GLY A 230 10.71 7.80 18.26
CA GLY A 230 11.53 8.42 17.21
C GLY A 230 11.52 7.66 15.88
N GLN A 231 10.45 6.91 15.60
CA GLN A 231 10.33 6.08 14.40
C GLN A 231 8.98 6.30 13.70
N LEU A 232 8.99 6.22 12.37
CA LEU A 232 7.79 6.21 11.54
C LEU A 232 7.88 5.02 10.60
N THR A 233 6.83 4.20 10.55
CA THR A 233 6.72 3.07 9.64
C THR A 233 5.62 3.34 8.62
N PHE A 234 5.95 3.29 7.34
CA PHE A 234 5.01 3.47 6.25
C PHE A 234 4.94 2.20 5.40
N ALA A 235 3.83 2.01 4.71
CA ALA A 235 3.72 1.08 3.59
C ALA A 235 3.33 1.83 2.32
N VAL A 236 3.91 1.47 1.19
CA VAL A 236 3.51 1.94 -0.14
C VAL A 236 3.00 0.77 -0.94
N THR A 237 1.84 0.94 -1.57
CA THR A 237 1.23 -0.03 -2.47
C THR A 237 0.49 0.71 -3.58
N GLY A 238 -0.26 0.00 -4.44
CA GLY A 238 -1.13 0.62 -5.45
C GLY A 238 -2.52 0.97 -4.92
N THR A 239 -3.22 1.82 -5.66
CA THR A 239 -4.62 2.14 -5.34
C THR A 239 -5.52 0.89 -5.32
N ASN A 240 -6.53 0.95 -4.45
CA ASN A 240 -7.47 -0.13 -4.11
C ASN A 240 -6.95 -1.23 -3.17
N ASP A 241 -5.63 -1.33 -2.88
CA ASP A 241 -5.12 -2.24 -1.85
C ASP A 241 -5.31 -1.67 -0.43
N THR A 242 -6.57 -1.50 -0.02
CA THR A 242 -6.91 -0.92 1.28
C THR A 242 -6.46 -1.74 2.49
N THR A 243 -5.99 -2.97 2.26
CA THR A 243 -5.46 -3.87 3.29
C THR A 243 -3.95 -3.92 3.35
N PHE A 244 -3.23 -3.31 2.40
CA PHE A 244 -1.76 -3.39 2.27
C PHE A 244 -1.28 -4.85 2.20
N ALA A 245 -1.96 -5.63 1.37
CA ALA A 245 -1.72 -7.06 1.16
C ALA A 245 -1.08 -7.36 -0.20
N GLY A 246 -0.84 -6.35 -1.03
CA GLY A 246 -0.36 -6.51 -2.40
C GLY A 246 -1.47 -6.70 -3.44
N ASP A 247 -2.74 -6.44 -3.10
CA ASP A 247 -3.88 -6.59 -4.03
C ASP A 247 -4.16 -5.29 -4.81
N HIS A 248 -3.23 -4.93 -5.69
CA HIS A 248 -3.34 -3.77 -6.58
C HIS A 248 -2.81 -4.10 -7.97
N LEU A 249 -3.00 -3.18 -8.92
CA LEU A 249 -2.51 -3.29 -10.30
C LEU A 249 -1.43 -2.25 -10.66
N ALA A 250 -1.06 -1.38 -9.72
CA ALA A 250 -0.06 -0.35 -9.95
C ALA A 250 1.32 -0.96 -10.27
N ARG A 251 2.01 -0.36 -11.24
CA ARG A 251 3.36 -0.73 -11.69
C ARG A 251 4.21 0.51 -11.87
N GLY A 252 5.45 0.48 -11.39
CA GLY A 252 6.48 1.46 -11.71
C GLY A 252 7.18 2.08 -10.50
N ALA A 253 8.19 2.89 -10.81
CA ALA A 253 9.04 3.53 -9.82
C ALA A 253 8.28 4.58 -9.00
N TYR A 254 8.61 4.66 -7.72
CA TYR A 254 8.20 5.74 -6.84
C TYR A 254 9.32 6.14 -5.87
N ASP A 255 9.23 7.38 -5.36
CA ASP A 255 9.99 7.83 -4.20
C ASP A 255 9.05 8.03 -3.02
N LEU A 256 9.36 7.49 -1.84
CA LEU A 256 8.76 7.89 -0.59
C LEU A 256 9.65 8.92 0.11
N LYS A 257 9.15 10.15 0.24
CA LYS A 257 9.88 11.29 0.79
C LYS A 257 9.28 11.76 2.12
N LEU A 258 10.12 11.76 3.15
CA LEU A 258 9.84 12.33 4.47
C LEU A 258 10.37 13.76 4.57
N THR A 259 9.52 14.73 4.87
CA THR A 259 9.92 16.11 5.19
C THR A 259 9.74 16.36 6.68
N LEU A 260 10.81 16.75 7.37
CA LEU A 260 10.82 17.00 8.82
C LEU A 260 10.88 18.49 9.12
N GLY A 261 10.15 18.93 10.14
CA GLY A 261 10.38 20.23 10.78
C GLY A 261 10.04 21.46 9.92
N GLY A 262 9.06 21.35 9.03
CA GLY A 262 8.51 22.49 8.29
C GLY A 262 7.03 22.27 7.95
N GLY A 263 6.18 23.14 8.49
CA GLY A 263 4.87 23.56 7.95
C GLY A 263 4.07 22.59 7.08
N GLY A 264 3.79 21.37 7.57
CA GLY A 264 2.97 20.39 6.84
C GLY A 264 1.48 20.72 6.83
N PHE A 265 1.04 21.66 7.65
CA PHE A 265 -0.32 22.16 7.62
C PHE A 265 -0.31 23.53 6.99
N ALA A 266 -1.04 23.68 5.89
CA ALA A 266 -1.25 24.98 5.27
C ALA A 266 -1.81 26.01 6.26
N ALA A 267 -2.46 25.55 7.33
CA ALA A 267 -2.97 26.38 8.42
C ALA A 267 -2.04 26.56 9.65
N ASP A 268 -0.79 26.08 9.62
CA ASP A 268 0.23 26.33 10.65
C ASP A 268 0.88 27.71 10.43
N PHE A 269 0.08 28.75 10.65
CA PHE A 269 0.46 30.13 10.33
C PHE A 269 1.57 30.67 11.23
N ASN A 270 1.78 30.09 12.41
CA ASN A 270 2.88 30.49 13.29
C ASN A 270 4.14 29.62 13.13
N ASN A 271 4.09 28.62 12.25
CA ASN A 271 5.15 27.65 11.96
C ASN A 271 5.67 26.92 13.22
N ASP A 272 4.77 26.63 14.17
CA ASP A 272 5.10 25.88 15.39
C ASP A 272 4.87 24.37 15.26
N GLY A 273 4.48 23.93 14.07
CA GLY A 273 4.24 22.54 13.71
C GLY A 273 2.86 22.04 14.13
N LYS A 274 1.94 22.93 14.51
CA LYS A 274 0.61 22.59 15.01
C LYS A 274 -0.41 23.54 14.42
N VAL A 275 -1.65 23.07 14.28
CA VAL A 275 -2.78 23.92 13.92
C VAL A 275 -3.69 24.04 15.12
N ASN A 276 -3.58 25.16 15.82
CA ASN A 276 -4.29 25.42 17.06
C ASN A 276 -4.78 26.88 17.13
N ALA A 277 -5.15 27.31 18.35
CA ALA A 277 -5.68 28.65 18.58
C ALA A 277 -4.64 29.78 18.35
N LEU A 278 -3.34 29.46 18.43
CA LEU A 278 -2.26 30.38 18.11
C LEU A 278 -2.22 30.68 16.62
N ASP A 279 -2.48 29.69 15.76
CA ASP A 279 -2.57 29.87 14.31
C ASP A 279 -3.78 30.72 13.93
N LEU A 280 -4.93 30.46 14.56
CA LEU A 280 -6.09 31.34 14.39
C LEU A 280 -5.78 32.80 14.75
N SER A 281 -4.94 33.00 15.76
CA SER A 281 -4.52 34.35 16.17
C SER A 281 -3.59 34.99 15.14
N ALA A 282 -2.72 34.19 14.50
CA ALA A 282 -1.89 34.63 13.38
C ALA A 282 -2.73 34.96 12.15
N TRP A 283 -3.66 34.09 11.74
CA TRP A 283 -4.59 34.33 10.62
C TRP A 283 -5.43 35.60 10.82
N LYS A 284 -5.99 35.81 12.02
CA LYS A 284 -6.73 37.04 12.36
C LYS A 284 -5.91 38.31 12.21
N SER A 285 -4.59 38.22 12.31
CA SER A 285 -3.69 39.35 12.12
C SER A 285 -3.31 39.56 10.65
N ALA A 286 -3.51 38.55 9.80
CA ALA A 286 -3.19 38.55 8.38
C ALA A 286 -4.40 38.89 7.49
N VAL A 287 -5.61 38.49 7.89
CA VAL A 287 -6.83 38.59 7.09
C VAL A 287 -7.05 39.99 6.51
N GLY A 288 -7.12 40.08 5.19
CA GLY A 288 -7.26 41.35 4.44
C GLY A 288 -6.06 42.32 4.54
N MET A 289 -4.91 41.88 5.05
CA MET A 289 -3.69 42.69 5.19
C MET A 289 -2.46 42.09 4.50
N THR A 290 -2.18 40.81 4.71
CA THR A 290 -0.98 40.10 4.22
C THR A 290 -1.32 38.65 3.87
N ALA A 291 -0.59 38.05 2.93
CA ALA A 291 -0.71 36.62 2.58
C ALA A 291 -0.01 35.67 3.58
N THR A 292 0.17 36.10 4.83
CA THR A 292 0.84 35.27 5.86
C THR A 292 -0.11 34.27 6.51
N GLY A 293 -1.40 34.37 6.22
CA GLY A 293 -2.44 33.41 6.60
C GLY A 293 -3.02 32.68 5.39
N ASP A 294 -2.27 32.60 4.30
CA ASP A 294 -2.65 32.00 3.00
C ASP A 294 -2.48 30.47 3.07
N ALA A 295 -3.58 29.76 3.32
CA ALA A 295 -3.61 28.31 3.42
C ALA A 295 -4.08 27.62 2.13
N ASP A 296 -4.69 28.33 1.17
CA ASP A 296 -5.04 27.75 -0.13
C ASP A 296 -4.10 28.15 -1.29
N GLY A 297 -3.15 29.05 -1.02
CA GLY A 297 -2.07 29.44 -1.90
C GLY A 297 -2.48 30.45 -2.96
N ASP A 298 -3.59 31.17 -2.77
CA ASP A 298 -4.12 32.10 -3.76
C ASP A 298 -3.50 33.52 -3.69
N GLY A 299 -2.62 33.73 -2.71
CA GLY A 299 -1.88 34.97 -2.51
C GLY A 299 -2.59 35.99 -1.64
N ASP A 300 -3.69 35.64 -0.97
CA ASP A 300 -4.31 36.48 0.04
C ASP A 300 -4.59 35.75 1.38
N SER A 301 -5.47 36.31 2.20
CA SER A 301 -5.79 35.74 3.52
C SER A 301 -7.23 36.11 3.81
N ASP A 302 -8.12 35.14 3.64
CA ASP A 302 -9.56 35.33 3.62
C ASP A 302 -10.36 34.15 4.21
N GLY A 303 -11.66 34.10 3.92
CA GLY A 303 -12.54 33.05 4.44
C GLY A 303 -12.22 31.64 3.95
N ALA A 304 -11.60 31.47 2.79
CA ALA A 304 -11.16 30.18 2.26
C ALA A 304 -10.02 29.58 3.10
N ASP A 305 -9.08 30.42 3.53
CA ASP A 305 -8.00 30.00 4.44
C ASP A 305 -8.51 29.65 5.83
N PHE A 306 -9.49 30.41 6.32
CA PHE A 306 -10.12 30.10 7.58
C PHE A 306 -10.81 28.73 7.54
N LEU A 307 -11.44 28.37 6.41
CA LEU A 307 -11.99 27.03 6.19
C LEU A 307 -10.90 25.96 6.13
N ALA A 308 -9.72 26.25 5.58
CA ALA A 308 -8.57 25.33 5.64
C ALA A 308 -8.08 25.12 7.09
N TRP A 309 -7.98 26.20 7.88
CA TRP A 309 -7.67 26.11 9.31
C TRP A 309 -8.71 25.30 10.09
N GLN A 310 -10.00 25.48 9.82
CA GLN A 310 -11.06 24.70 10.49
C GLN A 310 -10.94 23.20 10.20
N ARG A 311 -10.56 22.84 8.97
CA ARG A 311 -10.35 21.45 8.56
C ARG A 311 -9.11 20.83 9.20
N GLN A 312 -8.06 21.62 9.40
CA GLN A 312 -6.79 21.17 9.98
C GLN A 312 -6.69 21.41 11.50
N PHE A 313 -7.71 21.98 12.15
CA PHE A 313 -7.64 22.30 13.57
C PHE A 313 -7.44 21.05 14.45
N GLY A 314 -6.39 21.07 15.27
CA GLY A 314 -5.98 19.94 16.11
C GLY A 314 -4.84 19.12 15.50
N SER A 315 -4.49 19.35 14.23
CA SER A 315 -3.34 18.71 13.61
C SER A 315 -2.02 19.16 14.27
N GLY A 316 -1.05 18.26 14.36
CA GLY A 316 0.22 18.50 15.08
C GLY A 316 0.09 18.57 16.61
N VAL A 317 -1.14 18.57 17.15
CA VAL A 317 -1.39 18.50 18.60
C VAL A 317 -1.54 17.02 18.98
N VAL A 318 -0.65 16.52 19.83
CA VAL A 318 -0.77 15.16 20.38
C VAL A 318 -2.12 15.04 21.08
N SER A 319 -3.03 14.25 20.50
CA SER A 319 -4.28 13.87 21.17
C SER A 319 -3.90 13.03 22.39
N VAL A 320 -3.94 13.64 23.57
CA VAL A 320 -3.92 12.89 24.82
C VAL A 320 -5.24 12.13 24.84
N GLY A 321 -5.14 10.81 24.62
CA GLY A 321 -6.28 9.90 24.49
C GLY A 321 -7.39 10.17 25.50
N ALA A 322 -8.62 9.95 25.04
CA ALA A 322 -9.88 10.15 25.74
C ALA A 322 -9.75 10.20 27.27
N VAL A 323 -9.97 11.40 27.83
CA VAL A 323 -10.16 11.56 29.27
C VAL A 323 -11.22 10.53 29.68
N THR A 324 -10.82 9.61 30.56
CA THR A 324 -11.66 8.55 31.14
C THR A 324 -13.09 9.05 31.34
N ALA A 325 -14.07 8.26 30.87
CA ALA A 325 -15.49 8.53 30.99
C ALA A 325 -15.78 9.31 32.27
N ILE A 326 -16.22 10.55 32.11
CA ILE A 326 -16.64 11.41 33.21
C ILE A 326 -17.69 10.61 33.99
N PRO A 327 -17.46 10.27 35.27
CA PRO A 327 -18.44 9.54 36.04
C PRO A 327 -19.75 10.33 36.01
N GLU A 328 -20.81 9.72 35.47
CA GLU A 328 -22.09 10.39 35.33
C GLU A 328 -22.54 10.96 36.69
N PRO A 329 -22.99 12.22 36.75
CA PRO A 329 -23.40 12.85 38.00
C PRO A 329 -24.66 12.15 38.53
N THR A 330 -24.48 11.24 39.48
CA THR A 330 -25.41 10.84 40.56
C THR A 330 -26.93 10.97 40.29
N THR A 331 -27.39 10.63 39.09
CA THR A 331 -28.82 10.72 38.75
C THR A 331 -29.62 9.69 39.56
N ALA A 332 -28.98 8.57 39.92
CA ALA A 332 -29.49 7.57 40.85
C ALA A 332 -29.73 8.12 42.27
N VAL A 333 -28.95 9.13 42.72
CA VAL A 333 -29.11 9.74 44.05
C VAL A 333 -30.33 10.68 44.08
N LEU A 334 -30.58 11.43 42.99
CA LEU A 334 -31.77 12.29 42.88
C LEU A 334 -33.09 11.50 42.85
N ILE A 335 -33.09 10.32 42.24
CA ILE A 335 -34.28 9.44 42.22
C ILE A 335 -34.57 8.87 43.62
N LEU A 336 -33.52 8.55 44.40
CA LEU A 336 -33.67 8.05 45.77
C LEU A 336 -34.18 9.13 46.74
N PHE A 337 -33.76 10.39 46.60
CA PHE A 337 -34.31 11.50 47.40
C PHE A 337 -35.71 11.93 46.95
N GLY A 338 -36.02 11.88 45.65
CA GLY A 338 -37.37 12.19 45.14
C GLY A 338 -38.44 11.17 45.55
N GLY A 339 -38.10 9.87 45.58
CA GLY A 339 -39.02 8.80 45.96
C GLY A 339 -39.42 8.79 47.45
N ALA A 340 -38.51 9.22 48.34
CA ALA A 340 -38.79 9.32 49.77
C ALA A 340 -39.80 10.44 50.10
N CYS A 341 -39.77 11.56 49.36
CA CYS A 341 -40.72 12.66 49.55
C CYS A 341 -42.13 12.31 49.04
N ALA A 342 -42.25 11.56 47.94
CA ALA A 342 -43.54 11.18 47.37
C ALA A 342 -44.33 10.19 48.26
N THR A 343 -43.63 9.27 48.95
CA THR A 343 -44.26 8.30 49.85
C THR A 343 -44.68 8.90 51.20
N ALA A 344 -43.95 9.92 51.69
CA ALA A 344 -44.31 10.66 52.91
C ALA A 344 -45.61 11.49 52.72
N ILE A 345 -45.82 12.08 51.55
CA ILE A 345 -47.04 12.85 51.23
C ILE A 345 -48.25 11.92 51.03
N GLY A 346 -48.05 10.71 50.50
CA GLY A 346 -49.11 9.71 50.33
C GLY A 346 -49.69 9.17 51.64
N ARG A 347 -48.87 9.04 52.70
CA ARG A 347 -49.32 8.53 54.01
C ARG A 347 -50.12 9.53 54.85
N LEU A 348 -50.12 10.82 54.49
CA LEU A 348 -50.87 11.86 55.21
C LEU A 348 -52.31 12.05 54.69
N ARG A 349 -52.77 11.25 53.71
CA ARG A 349 -54.10 11.36 53.06
C ARG A 349 -55.07 10.22 53.37
N GLN A 350 -54.98 9.57 54.53
CA GLN A 350 -56.04 8.66 55.00
C GLN A 350 -56.99 9.41 55.93
N PRO A 351 -58.26 9.69 55.54
CA PRO A 351 -59.27 10.19 56.47
C PRO A 351 -59.72 9.07 57.43
N PRO A 352 -60.08 9.39 58.69
CA PRO A 352 -60.51 8.37 59.65
C PRO A 352 -61.95 7.90 59.41
N ALA A 353 -62.11 6.57 59.50
CA ALA A 353 -63.32 5.72 59.58
C ALA A 353 -64.35 5.82 58.44
#